data_AF-A0A353QH31-F1
#
_entry.id   AF-A0A353QH31-F1
#
_cell.length_a   1.000
_cell.length_b   1.000
_cell.length_c   1.000
_cell.angle_alpha   90.00
_cell.angle_beta   90.00
_cell.angle_gamma   90.00
#
_symmetry.space_group_name_H-M   'P 1'
#
loop_
_entity.id
_entity.type
_entity.pdbx_description
1 polymer ?
#
loop_
_entity_poly.entity_id
_entity_poly.type
_entity_poly.pdbx_seq_one_letter_code
_entity_poly.pdbx_strand_id
1 'polypeptide(L)'
;EVREDDEKWHGMKAFQYTWRAGSEFLRVVVDREAKAITAIENERWSVGSTISDAAPVAGMDHQVCWLLENKAEQEVPIYLKASGDEAVKLNAEFQQKLQGKTALEHRCDLKIGAEVPQKDKDEAANRIKTIAVVGTEAIVLETGIRVRQPLTIDLYPGA
;
A
#
# COMPACT_ATOMS: atom_id res chain seq x y z
N GLU A 1 6.65 -27.04 -15.40
CA GLU A 1 6.34 -25.60 -15.59
C GLU A 1 5.93 -25.05 -14.23
N VAL A 2 6.66 -24.08 -13.69
CA VAL A 2 6.31 -23.46 -12.40
C VAL A 2 5.53 -22.18 -12.72
N ARG A 3 4.25 -22.15 -12.37
CA ARG A 3 3.39 -20.99 -12.53
C ARG A 3 3.63 -20.06 -11.34
N GLU A 4 4.00 -18.80 -11.60
CA GLU A 4 4.10 -17.80 -10.53
C GLU A 4 2.73 -17.61 -9.85
N ASP A 5 2.72 -17.49 -8.52
CA ASP A 5 1.53 -17.09 -7.78
C ASP A 5 1.06 -15.71 -8.25
N ASP A 6 -0.21 -15.63 -8.66
CA ASP A 6 -0.92 -14.40 -9.06
C ASP A 6 -1.94 -13.99 -7.98
N GLU A 7 -1.61 -14.24 -6.72
CA GLU A 7 -2.42 -13.83 -5.58
C GLU A 7 -2.50 -12.30 -5.52
N LYS A 8 -3.70 -11.80 -5.25
CA LYS A 8 -3.99 -10.36 -5.20
C LYS A 8 -4.63 -9.97 -3.88
N TRP A 9 -4.16 -8.86 -3.32
CA TRP A 9 -4.74 -8.20 -2.17
C TRP A 9 -5.12 -6.77 -2.57
N HIS A 10 -6.41 -6.45 -2.56
CA HIS A 10 -6.96 -5.17 -3.06
C HIS A 10 -6.45 -4.77 -4.45
N GLY A 11 -6.35 -5.74 -5.37
CA GLY A 11 -5.85 -5.52 -6.73
C GLY A 11 -4.33 -5.46 -6.87
N MET A 12 -3.58 -5.36 -5.77
CA MET A 12 -2.12 -5.42 -5.75
C MET A 12 -1.64 -6.87 -5.71
N LYS A 13 -0.53 -7.17 -6.39
CA LYS A 13 0.10 -8.50 -6.30
C LYS A 13 0.75 -8.67 -4.93
N ALA A 14 0.39 -9.72 -4.21
CA ALA A 14 0.86 -9.92 -2.86
C ALA A 14 0.97 -11.41 -2.52
N PHE A 15 1.71 -11.71 -1.46
CA PHE A 15 1.71 -13.02 -0.80
C PHE A 15 1.04 -12.88 0.56
N GLN A 16 0.07 -13.74 0.87
CA GLN A 16 -0.64 -13.70 2.16
C GLN A 16 -0.24 -14.88 3.04
N TYR A 17 0.16 -14.58 4.28
CA TYR A 17 0.51 -15.57 5.28
C TYR A 17 -0.42 -15.44 6.47
N THR A 18 -0.96 -16.55 6.95
CA THR A 18 -1.84 -16.57 8.13
C THR A 18 -1.36 -17.62 9.13
N TRP A 19 -1.17 -17.19 10.37
CA TRP A 19 -0.88 -18.06 11.51
C TRP A 19 -2.05 -18.03 12.48
N ARG A 20 -2.32 -19.16 13.14
CA ARG A 20 -3.41 -19.29 14.11
C ARG A 20 -2.93 -20.01 15.37
N ALA A 21 -3.34 -19.50 16.52
CA ALA A 21 -3.13 -20.12 17.82
C ALA A 21 -4.39 -19.95 18.68
N GLY A 22 -5.20 -21.00 18.78
CA GLY A 22 -6.49 -20.92 19.48
C GLY A 22 -7.43 -19.92 18.79
N SER A 23 -7.90 -18.93 19.54
CA SER A 23 -8.74 -17.83 19.03
C SER A 23 -7.96 -16.68 18.40
N GLU A 24 -6.63 -16.66 18.55
CA GLU A 24 -5.77 -15.61 18.02
C GLU A 24 -5.32 -15.96 16.60
N PHE A 25 -5.17 -14.93 15.78
CA PHE A 25 -4.57 -15.09 14.47
C PHE A 25 -3.73 -13.88 14.09
N LEU A 26 -2.78 -14.12 13.20
CA LEU A 26 -2.01 -13.08 12.56
C LEU A 26 -2.06 -13.32 11.06
N ARG A 27 -2.56 -12.35 10.30
CA ARG A 27 -2.44 -12.29 8.85
C ARG A 27 -1.44 -11.21 8.48
N VAL A 28 -0.47 -11.56 7.64
CA VAL A 28 0.52 -10.64 7.07
C VAL A 28 0.41 -10.69 5.57
N VAL A 29 0.31 -9.53 4.94
CA VAL A 29 0.31 -9.37 3.49
C VAL A 29 1.65 -8.77 3.09
N VAL A 30 2.38 -9.47 2.23
CA VAL A 30 3.66 -9.02 1.68
C VAL A 30 3.42 -8.51 0.26
N ASP A 31 3.65 -7.22 0.04
CA ASP A 31 3.61 -6.62 -1.29
C ASP A 31 4.78 -7.18 -2.13
N ARG A 32 4.44 -7.67 -3.32
CA ARG A 32 5.40 -8.31 -4.21
C ARG A 32 6.40 -7.32 -4.82
N GLU A 33 5.97 -6.10 -5.07
CA GLU A 33 6.75 -5.03 -5.68
C GLU A 33 7.72 -4.40 -4.67
N ALA A 34 7.25 -4.15 -3.44
CA ALA A 34 8.09 -3.67 -2.35
C ALA A 34 8.94 -4.77 -1.70
N LYS A 35 8.53 -6.04 -1.84
CA LYS A 35 9.12 -7.21 -1.14
C LYS A 35 9.11 -7.03 0.39
N ALA A 36 8.03 -6.45 0.89
CA ALA A 36 7.89 -6.05 2.29
C ALA A 36 6.43 -6.12 2.77
N ILE A 37 6.23 -6.08 4.07
CA ILE A 37 4.88 -6.11 4.67
C ILE A 37 4.12 -4.86 4.26
N THR A 38 2.92 -5.01 3.70
CA THR A 38 2.05 -3.91 3.29
C THR A 38 0.75 -3.86 4.06
N ALA A 39 0.37 -4.99 4.68
CA ALA A 39 -0.74 -5.04 5.62
C ALA A 39 -0.51 -6.11 6.70
N ILE A 40 -1.11 -5.87 7.85
CA ILE A 40 -1.12 -6.76 8.99
C ILE A 40 -2.48 -6.71 9.66
N GLU A 41 -2.89 -7.86 10.17
CA GLU A 41 -4.20 -8.02 10.77
C GLU A 41 -4.16 -9.09 11.85
N ASN A 42 -4.89 -8.83 12.92
CA ASN A 42 -5.16 -9.80 13.96
C ASN A 42 -6.66 -9.80 14.29
N GLU A 43 -7.02 -10.46 15.38
CA GLU A 43 -8.40 -10.52 15.89
C GLU A 43 -8.94 -9.19 16.41
N ARG A 44 -8.07 -8.22 16.72
CA ARG A 44 -8.45 -6.94 17.33
C ARG A 44 -8.53 -5.80 16.32
N TRP A 45 -7.69 -5.80 15.29
CA TRP A 45 -7.62 -4.71 14.32
C TRP A 45 -6.96 -5.16 13.01
N SER A 46 -7.06 -4.31 11.97
CA SER A 46 -6.26 -4.43 10.74
C SER A 46 -5.71 -3.06 10.32
N VAL A 47 -4.50 -3.05 9.75
CA VAL A 47 -3.91 -1.89 9.08
C VAL A 47 -3.20 -2.34 7.81
N GLY A 48 -3.44 -1.63 6.72
CA GLY A 48 -2.73 -1.84 5.47
C GLY A 48 -2.70 -0.61 4.59
N SER A 49 -1.84 -0.60 3.59
CA SER A 49 -1.77 0.48 2.59
C SER A 49 -1.85 -0.07 1.18
N THR A 50 -2.61 0.62 0.34
CA THR A 50 -2.83 0.32 -1.07
C THR A 50 -2.62 1.59 -1.90
N ILE A 51 -2.57 1.43 -3.22
CA ILE A 51 -2.53 2.54 -4.17
C ILE A 51 -3.74 2.41 -5.08
N SER A 52 -4.34 3.55 -5.45
CA SER A 52 -5.53 3.60 -6.30
C SER A 52 -5.37 2.82 -7.61
N ASP A 53 -4.15 2.82 -8.14
CA ASP A 53 -3.81 2.24 -9.44
C ASP A 53 -2.77 1.14 -9.27
N ALA A 54 -3.08 -0.07 -9.75
CA ALA A 54 -2.16 -1.21 -9.72
C ALA A 54 -0.92 -1.00 -10.61
N ALA A 55 -0.96 -0.03 -11.52
CA ALA A 55 0.14 0.36 -12.40
C ALA A 55 0.10 1.89 -12.59
N PRO A 56 0.59 2.66 -11.62
CA PRO A 56 0.52 4.12 -11.66
C PRO A 56 1.35 4.68 -12.83
N VAL A 57 0.89 5.78 -13.41
CA VAL A 57 1.49 6.38 -14.61
C VAL A 57 2.28 7.62 -14.20
N ALA A 58 3.51 7.73 -14.69
CA ALA A 58 4.37 8.87 -14.39
C ALA A 58 3.71 10.20 -14.80
N GLY A 59 3.83 11.22 -13.95
CA GLY A 59 3.28 12.55 -14.22
C GLY A 59 1.76 12.69 -14.03
N MET A 60 1.06 11.62 -13.62
CA MET A 60 -0.36 11.68 -13.25
C MET A 60 -0.54 11.73 -11.72
N ASP A 61 -1.69 12.26 -11.30
CA ASP A 61 -2.09 12.27 -9.90
C ASP A 61 -2.64 10.88 -9.51
N HIS A 62 -2.15 10.37 -8.38
CA HIS A 62 -2.56 9.09 -7.80
C HIS A 62 -2.94 9.27 -6.33
N GLN A 63 -3.47 8.21 -5.72
CA GLN A 63 -3.74 8.22 -4.28
C GLN A 63 -3.15 6.99 -3.60
N VAL A 64 -2.58 7.22 -2.42
CA VAL A 64 -2.37 6.17 -1.44
C VAL A 64 -3.62 6.06 -0.57
N CYS A 65 -4.03 4.84 -0.24
CA CYS A 65 -5.17 4.56 0.62
C CYS A 65 -4.75 3.63 1.75
N TRP A 66 -4.89 4.10 2.99
CA TRP A 66 -4.74 3.27 4.19
C TRP A 66 -6.09 2.69 4.59
N LEU A 67 -6.11 1.37 4.75
CA LEU A 67 -7.26 0.59 5.19
C LEU A 67 -7.07 0.31 6.68
N LEU A 68 -7.95 0.86 7.51
CA LEU A 68 -7.87 0.81 8.96
C LEU A 68 -9.13 0.19 9.52
N GLU A 69 -8.99 -0.79 10.41
CA GLU A 69 -10.15 -1.43 11.03
C GLU A 69 -9.89 -1.68 12.50
N ASN A 70 -10.86 -1.30 13.33
CA ASN A 70 -10.99 -1.81 14.68
C ASN A 70 -12.06 -2.91 14.68
N LYS A 71 -11.72 -4.08 15.20
CA LYS A 71 -12.61 -5.26 15.29
C LYS A 71 -13.03 -5.56 16.72
N ALA A 72 -12.46 -4.85 17.69
CA ALA A 72 -12.83 -4.91 19.09
C ALA A 72 -13.87 -3.84 19.43
N GLU A 73 -14.60 -4.04 20.53
CA GLU A 73 -15.46 -2.98 21.09
C GLU A 73 -14.63 -1.86 21.73
N GLN A 74 -13.43 -2.20 22.20
CA GLN A 74 -12.52 -1.25 22.83
C GLN A 74 -11.95 -0.27 21.80
N GLU A 75 -11.83 1.01 22.17
CA GLU A 75 -11.18 2.01 21.32
C GLU A 75 -9.72 1.64 20.99
N VAL A 76 -9.34 1.79 19.72
CA VAL A 76 -7.96 1.60 19.24
C VAL A 76 -7.41 2.93 18.70
N PRO A 77 -6.39 3.54 19.34
CA PRO A 77 -5.70 4.68 18.78
C PRO A 77 -4.82 4.25 17.59
N ILE A 78 -4.85 5.02 16.53
CA ILE A 78 -4.05 4.83 15.33
C ILE A 78 -3.28 6.12 15.03
N TYR A 79 -1.99 5.98 14.78
CA TYR A 79 -1.13 7.01 14.22
C TYR A 79 -0.40 6.44 13.00
N LEU A 80 -0.37 7.20 11.91
CA LEU A 80 0.37 6.87 10.71
C LEU A 80 1.25 8.04 10.31
N LYS A 81 2.47 7.75 9.91
CA LYS A 81 3.34 8.69 9.21
C LYS A 81 3.91 8.02 7.97
N ALA A 82 3.73 8.64 6.82
CA ALA A 82 4.15 8.07 5.55
C ALA A 82 4.98 9.01 4.70
N SER A 83 5.96 8.44 4.02
CA SER A 83 6.85 9.11 3.08
C SER A 83 7.15 8.20 1.88
N GLY A 84 7.24 8.79 0.69
CA GLY A 84 7.70 8.06 -0.49
C GLY A 84 9.21 8.19 -0.73
N ASP A 85 9.74 7.35 -1.62
CA ASP A 85 11.09 7.51 -2.18
C ASP A 85 11.24 8.85 -2.95
N GLU A 86 12.46 9.23 -3.31
CA GLU A 86 12.79 10.54 -3.91
C GLU A 86 11.87 10.95 -5.10
N ALA A 87 11.57 10.02 -5.99
CA ALA A 87 10.73 10.27 -7.17
C ALA A 87 9.22 10.11 -6.92
N VAL A 88 8.84 9.70 -5.71
CA VAL A 88 7.47 9.51 -5.23
C VAL A 88 7.22 10.49 -4.08
N LYS A 89 6.62 11.63 -4.39
CA LYS A 89 6.36 12.67 -3.39
C LYS A 89 5.08 12.34 -2.63
N LEU A 90 5.27 11.94 -1.37
CA LEU A 90 4.24 11.78 -0.37
C LEU A 90 4.80 12.26 0.97
N ASN A 91 4.02 13.07 1.68
CA ASN A 91 4.22 13.34 3.09
C ASN A 91 2.84 13.38 3.74
N ALA A 92 2.51 12.31 4.47
CA ALA A 92 1.21 12.16 5.11
C ALA A 92 1.40 11.86 6.58
N GLU A 93 0.56 12.48 7.40
CA GLU A 93 0.46 12.24 8.83
C GLU A 93 -1.01 12.16 9.19
N PHE A 94 -1.38 11.11 9.90
CA PHE A 94 -2.76 10.83 10.25
C PHE A 94 -2.82 10.30 11.68
N GLN A 95 -3.79 10.78 12.45
CA GLN A 95 -4.04 10.29 13.79
C GLN A 95 -5.54 10.23 14.04
N GLN A 96 -6.03 9.08 14.50
CA GLN A 96 -7.42 8.91 14.86
C GLN A 96 -7.59 7.83 15.92
N LYS A 97 -8.65 7.94 16.71
CA LYS A 97 -9.13 6.88 17.59
C LYS A 97 -10.32 6.19 16.94
N LEU A 98 -10.19 4.91 16.64
CA LEU A 98 -11.28 4.11 16.09
C LEU A 98 -12.13 3.56 17.24
N GLN A 99 -13.38 4.01 17.34
CA GLN A 99 -14.31 3.62 18.40
C GLN A 99 -15.17 2.44 17.97
N GLY A 100 -15.28 1.44 18.85
CA GLY A 100 -16.02 0.22 18.58
C GLY A 100 -15.55 -0.49 17.30
N LYS A 101 -16.38 -1.41 16.83
CA LYS A 101 -16.15 -2.08 15.56
C LYS A 101 -16.38 -1.13 14.40
N THR A 102 -15.31 -0.69 13.75
CA THR A 102 -15.38 0.30 12.66
C THR A 102 -14.26 0.12 11.67
N ALA A 103 -14.53 0.43 10.41
CA ALA A 103 -13.56 0.47 9.32
C ALA A 103 -13.49 1.89 8.76
N LEU A 104 -12.28 2.33 8.42
CA LEU A 104 -11.98 3.64 7.89
C LEU A 104 -10.96 3.51 6.75
N GLU A 105 -11.25 4.19 5.65
CA GLU A 105 -10.26 4.45 4.61
C GLU A 105 -9.73 5.89 4.76
N HIS A 106 -8.41 6.02 4.86
CA HIS A 106 -7.75 7.32 4.80
C HIS A 106 -6.99 7.43 3.48
N ARG A 107 -7.25 8.49 2.71
CA ARG A 107 -6.62 8.70 1.39
C ARG A 107 -5.79 9.97 1.40
N CYS A 108 -4.65 9.93 0.72
CA CYS A 108 -3.81 11.09 0.48
C CYS A 108 -3.31 11.10 -0.96
N ASP A 109 -3.10 12.30 -1.49
CA ASP A 109 -2.57 12.48 -2.83
C ASP A 109 -1.11 12.02 -2.90
N LEU A 110 -0.80 11.31 -3.97
CA LEU A 110 0.49 10.73 -4.29
C LEU A 110 0.97 11.34 -5.61
N LYS A 111 2.08 12.07 -5.57
CA LYS A 111 2.66 12.69 -6.77
C LYS A 111 3.86 11.91 -7.26
N ILE A 112 3.79 11.47 -8.52
CA ILE A 112 4.86 10.72 -9.18
C ILE A 112 5.49 11.62 -10.24
N GLY A 113 6.80 11.83 -10.17
CA GLY A 113 7.51 12.65 -11.15
C GLY A 113 7.37 12.09 -12.57
N ALA A 114 7.18 12.96 -13.57
CA ALA A 114 7.09 12.56 -14.97
C ALA A 114 8.36 11.84 -15.45
N GLU A 115 9.52 12.31 -15.01
CA GLU A 115 10.84 11.78 -15.37
C GLU A 115 11.27 10.56 -14.51
N VAL A 116 10.35 9.97 -13.73
CA VAL A 116 10.74 8.81 -12.92
C VAL A 116 11.10 7.63 -13.84
N PRO A 117 12.28 7.03 -13.69
CA PRO A 117 12.66 5.93 -14.56
C PRO A 117 11.70 4.75 -14.38
N GLN A 118 11.25 4.18 -15.48
CA GLN A 118 10.56 2.90 -15.46
C GLN A 118 11.58 1.81 -15.14
N LYS A 119 11.29 1.02 -14.10
CA LYS A 119 12.16 -0.05 -13.62
C LYS A 119 11.69 -1.40 -14.13
N ASP A 120 12.64 -2.26 -14.51
CA ASP A 120 12.34 -3.62 -14.95
C ASP A 120 11.78 -4.48 -13.81
N LYS A 121 11.09 -5.59 -14.15
CA LYS A 121 10.40 -6.47 -13.18
C LYS A 121 11.33 -6.94 -12.05
N ASP A 122 12.61 -7.14 -12.34
CA ASP A 122 13.60 -7.66 -11.39
C ASP A 122 14.20 -6.57 -10.50
N GLU A 123 14.08 -5.30 -10.90
CA GLU A 123 14.50 -4.14 -10.12
C GLU A 123 13.49 -3.81 -9.01
N ALA A 124 14.02 -3.26 -7.90
CA ALA A 124 13.20 -2.80 -6.79
C ALA A 124 12.33 -1.61 -7.20
N ALA A 125 11.01 -1.77 -7.10
CA ALA A 125 10.06 -0.68 -7.33
C ALA A 125 10.34 0.49 -6.38
N ASN A 126 9.83 1.69 -6.73
CA ASN A 126 9.77 2.76 -5.73
C ASN A 126 8.79 2.36 -4.63
N ARG A 127 8.89 2.96 -3.45
CA ARG A 127 8.02 2.58 -2.33
C ARG A 127 7.44 3.78 -1.60
N ILE A 128 6.31 3.53 -0.93
CA ILE A 128 5.82 4.31 0.19
C ILE A 128 6.16 3.56 1.46
N LYS A 129 6.85 4.21 2.39
CA LYS A 129 7.07 3.71 3.74
C LYS A 129 6.08 4.36 4.68
N THR A 130 5.28 3.55 5.37
CA THR A 130 4.37 3.99 6.43
C THR A 130 4.86 3.43 7.77
N ILE A 131 5.07 4.30 8.75
CA ILE A 131 5.20 3.91 10.15
C ILE A 131 3.80 3.99 10.75
N ALA A 132 3.24 2.84 11.14
CA ALA A 132 1.93 2.73 11.75
C ALA A 132 2.07 2.37 13.23
N VAL A 133 1.41 3.11 14.10
CA VAL A 133 1.22 2.75 15.51
C VAL A 133 -0.25 2.45 15.71
N VAL A 134 -0.60 1.21 16.04
CA VAL A 134 -1.97 0.75 16.25
C VAL A 134 -2.09 0.19 17.66
N GLY A 135 -2.85 0.88 18.51
CA GLY A 135 -2.84 0.61 19.95
C GLY A 135 -1.45 0.87 20.53
N THR A 136 -0.78 -0.21 20.94
CA THR A 136 0.59 -0.20 21.48
C THR A 136 1.62 -0.77 20.52
N GLU A 137 1.20 -1.23 19.34
CA GLU A 137 2.05 -1.95 18.39
C GLU A 137 2.55 -0.98 17.31
N ALA A 138 3.87 -0.97 17.08
CA ALA A 138 4.49 -0.19 16.02
C ALA A 138 4.90 -1.11 14.88
N ILE A 139 4.41 -0.83 13.67
CA ILE A 139 4.62 -1.61 12.46
C ILE A 139 5.15 -0.71 11.35
N VAL A 140 6.09 -1.24 10.56
CA VAL A 140 6.51 -0.61 9.32
C VAL A 140 5.80 -1.32 8.17
N LEU A 141 5.07 -0.56 7.37
CA LEU A 141 4.48 -1.01 6.12
C LEU A 141 5.23 -0.38 4.96
N GLU A 142 5.46 -1.15 3.90
CA GLU A 142 5.99 -0.68 2.63
C GLU A 142 5.07 -1.13 1.50
N THR A 143 4.62 -0.18 0.67
CA THR A 143 3.78 -0.43 -0.51
C THR A 143 4.56 -0.06 -1.76
N GLY A 144 4.61 -0.98 -2.73
CA GLY A 144 5.40 -0.85 -3.93
C GLY A 144 4.69 -0.03 -5.02
N ILE A 145 5.48 0.74 -5.76
CA ILE A 145 5.05 1.64 -6.83
C ILE A 145 5.87 1.30 -8.07
N ARG A 146 5.32 0.41 -8.89
CA ARG A 146 5.88 0.13 -10.21
C ARG A 146 5.26 1.06 -11.24
N VAL A 147 5.94 2.17 -11.46
CA VAL A 147 5.50 3.22 -12.39
C VAL A 147 5.60 2.74 -13.84
N ARG A 148 4.63 3.14 -14.66
CA ARG A 148 4.68 3.06 -16.11
C ARG A 148 4.88 4.44 -16.73
N GLN A 149 5.65 4.52 -17.80
CA GLN A 149 5.76 5.73 -18.59
C GLN A 149 4.53 5.90 -19.50
N PRO A 150 3.99 7.12 -19.64
CA PRO A 150 2.90 7.38 -20.59
C PRO A 150 3.37 7.15 -22.04
N LEU A 151 2.48 6.66 -22.89
CA LEU A 151 2.73 6.53 -24.32
C LEU A 151 2.11 7.73 -25.06
N THR A 152 2.90 8.43 -25.85
CA THR A 152 2.40 9.45 -26.79
C THR A 152 2.21 8.81 -28.17
N ILE A 153 1.03 8.99 -28.76
CA ILE A 153 0.73 8.58 -30.15
C ILE A 153 0.48 9.84 -30.97
N ASP A 154 1.42 10.17 -31.86
CA ASP A 154 1.26 11.25 -32.83
C ASP A 154 0.63 10.70 -34.11
N LEU A 155 -0.57 11.17 -34.44
CA LEU A 155 -1.25 10.84 -35.69
C LEU A 155 -1.00 11.95 -36.71
N TYR A 156 -0.22 11.66 -37.74
CA TYR A 156 -0.08 12.54 -38.88
C TYR A 156 -1.23 12.27 -39.88
N PRO A 157 -1.98 13.29 -40.33
CA PRO A 157 -2.89 13.10 -41.44
C PRO A 157 -2.09 12.71 -42.69
N GLY A 158 -2.51 11.63 -43.35
CA GLY A 158 -1.94 11.18 -44.61
C GLY A 158 -2.09 12.26 -45.69
N ALA A 159 -1.03 12.44 -46.47
CA ALA A 159 -0.92 13.38 -47.58
C ALA A 159 -2.01 13.18 -48.65
#